data_AF-A0A952D9D0-F1
#
_entry.id   AF-A0A952D9D0-F1
#
_cell.length_a   1.000
_cell.length_b   1.000
_cell.length_c   1.000
_cell.angle_alpha   90.00
_cell.angle_beta   90.00
_cell.angle_gamma   90.00
#
_symmetry.space_group_name_H-M   'P 1'
#
loop_
_entity.id
_entity.type
_entity.pdbx_description
1 polymer ?
#
loop_
_entity_poly.entity_id
_entity_poly.type
_entity_poly.pdbx_seq_one_letter_code
_entity_poly.pdbx_strand_id
1 'polypeptide(L)' 'KSPRGVVDFIDIGVGAWRWPTFNVADIAVTSGAVLLGWMLWSADEAPAVASAPAPDQMSGGAAN' A
#
# COMPACT_ATOMS: atom_id res chain seq x y z
N LYS A 1 34.61 15.52 6.99
CA LYS A 1 33.13 15.63 6.87
C LYS A 1 32.82 15.91 5.41
N SER A 2 32.20 14.97 4.69
CA SER A 2 31.93 15.13 3.25
C SER A 2 30.96 16.29 3.05
N PRO A 3 31.21 17.24 2.11
CA PRO A 3 30.37 18.42 1.92
C PRO A 3 28.97 18.14 1.34
N ARG A 4 28.58 16.86 1.22
CA ARG A 4 27.34 16.37 0.57
C ARG A 4 26.61 15.28 1.37
N GLY A 5 26.78 15.24 2.69
CA GLY A 5 26.03 14.30 3.53
C GLY A 5 24.56 14.72 3.67
N VAL A 6 23.65 13.74 3.73
CA VAL A 6 22.27 13.99 4.18
C VAL A 6 22.33 14.46 5.64
N VAL A 7 21.48 15.42 5.97
CA VAL A 7 21.46 16.00 7.32
C VAL A 7 20.37 15.32 8.13
N ASP A 8 20.80 14.61 9.17
CA ASP A 8 19.92 14.05 10.19
C ASP A 8 19.80 15.03 11.35
N PHE A 9 18.56 15.32 11.77
CA PHE A 9 18.28 16.34 12.78
C PHE A 9 17.24 15.90 13.82
N ILE A 10 16.60 14.74 13.64
CA ILE A 10 15.65 14.18 14.59
C ILE A 10 16.38 13.14 15.43
N ASP A 11 16.50 13.41 16.73
CA ASP A 11 17.04 12.50 17.76
C ASP A 11 15.93 12.23 18.78
N ILE A 12 15.66 10.95 19.03
CA ILE A 12 14.65 10.52 20.01
C ILE A 12 15.24 9.46 20.93
N GLY A 13 14.84 9.50 22.20
CA GLY A 13 15.14 8.43 23.13
C GLY A 13 14.72 8.75 24.55
N VAL A 14 14.78 7.75 25.42
CA VAL A 14 14.45 7.87 26.85
C VAL A 14 15.64 7.42 27.71
N GLY A 15 16.01 8.20 28.72
CA GLY A 15 17.14 7.90 29.61
C GLY A 15 18.47 7.78 28.84
N ALA A 16 19.19 6.67 29.07
CA ALA A 16 20.44 6.35 28.36
C ALA A 16 20.21 5.71 26.97
N TRP A 17 18.98 5.31 26.66
CA TRP A 17 18.68 4.66 25.40
C TRP A 17 18.34 5.71 24.34
N ARG A 18 19.10 5.70 23.24
CA ARG A 18 18.92 6.58 22.08
C ARG A 18 18.54 5.74 20.87
N TRP A 19 17.51 6.19 20.17
CA TRP A 19 17.22 5.70 18.84
C TRP A 19 18.20 6.34 17.84
N PRO A 20 18.54 5.66 16.73
CA PRO A 20 19.32 6.29 15.67
C PRO A 20 18.72 7.60 15.20
N THR A 21 19.55 8.62 14.96
CA THR A 21 19.09 9.89 14.38
C THR A 21 18.60 9.70 12.96
N PHE A 22 17.53 10.42 12.59
CA PHE A 22 16.93 10.34 11.26
C PHE A 22 16.45 11.71 10.77
N ASN A 23 15.95 11.76 9.55
CA ASN A 23 15.41 12.97 8.93
C ASN A 23 13.98 12.74 8.41
N VAL A 24 13.39 13.82 7.86
CA VAL A 24 12.02 13.78 7.32
C VAL A 24 11.90 12.89 6.07
N ALA A 25 12.96 12.73 5.28
CA ALA A 25 12.94 11.84 4.13
C ALA A 25 12.77 10.37 4.57
N ASP A 26 13.43 9.95 5.65
CA ASP A 26 13.27 8.61 6.21
C ASP A 26 11.83 8.35 6.69
N ILE A 27 11.19 9.37 7.30
CA ILE A 27 9.77 9.30 7.69
C ILE A 27 8.89 9.12 6.46
N ALA A 28 9.11 9.91 5.39
CA ALA A 28 8.31 9.83 4.18
C ALA A 28 8.42 8.45 3.51
N VAL A 29 9.65 7.91 3.40
CA VAL A 29 9.90 6.57 2.84
C VAL A 29 9.25 5.49 3.70
N THR A 30 9.41 5.55 5.02
CA THR A 30 8.82 4.57 5.95
C THR A 30 7.30 4.61 5.90
N SER A 31 6.71 5.81 5.92
CA SER A 31 5.25 6.00 5.86
C SER A 31 4.69 5.48 4.54
N GLY A 32 5.35 5.79 3.41
CA GLY A 32 4.96 5.29 2.09
C GLY A 32 5.03 3.76 2.00
N ALA A 33 6.09 3.15 2.54
CA ALA A 33 6.23 1.69 2.59
C ALA A 33 5.13 1.03 3.43
N VAL A 34 4.80 1.60 4.59
CA VAL A 34 3.71 1.11 5.46
C VAL A 34 2.35 1.22 4.76
N LEU A 35 2.05 2.36 4.14
CA LEU A 35 0.79 2.56 3.41
C LEU A 35 0.68 1.62 2.20
N LEU A 36 1.77 1.41 1.46
CA LEU A 36 1.79 0.47 0.34
C LEU A 36 1.58 -0.96 0.82
N GLY A 37 2.26 -1.37 1.90
CA GLY A 37 2.07 -2.69 2.50
C GLY A 37 0.64 -2.90 2.99
N TRP A 38 0.05 -1.88 3.63
CA TRP A 38 -1.35 -1.90 4.04
C TRP A 38 -2.29 -2.06 2.83
N MET A 39 -2.06 -1.30 1.76
CA MET A 39 -2.88 -1.36 0.57
C MET A 39 -2.81 -2.74 -0.07
N LEU A 40 -1.59 -3.29 -0.19
CA LEU A 40 -1.39 -4.62 -0.76
C LEU A 40 -2.09 -5.71 0.07
N TRP A 41 -2.02 -5.62 1.41
CA TRP A 41 -2.71 -6.54 2.31
C TRP A 41 -4.24 -6.43 2.22
N SER A 42 -4.77 -5.23 1.94
CA SER A 42 -6.22 -4.99 1.88
C SER A 42 -6.84 -5.28 0.50
N ALA A 43 -6.02 -5.55 -0.52
CA ALA A 43 -6.46 -5.72 -1.91
C ALA A 43 -7.10 -7.09 -2.21
N ASP A 44 -7.23 -7.96 -1.20
CA ASP A 44 -7.88 -9.27 -1.35
C ASP A 44 -9.41 -9.18 -1.51
N GLU A 45 -10.00 -8.00 -1.27
CA GLU A 45 -11.45 -7.76 -1.42
C GLU A 45 -11.81 -7.12 -2.78
N ALA A 46 -11.20 -7.57 -3.88
CA ALA A 46 -11.76 -7.24 -5.19
C ALA A 46 -13.10 -7.98 -5.32
N PRO A 47 -14.26 -7.28 -5.38
CA PRO A 47 -15.50 -7.95 -5.73
C PRO A 47 -15.27 -8.59 -7.10
N ALA A 48 -15.40 -9.92 -7.15
CA ALA A 48 -15.40 -10.68 -8.39
C ALA A 48 -16.31 -9.91 -9.34
N VAL A 49 -15.71 -9.28 -10.35
CA VAL A 49 -16.41 -8.54 -11.40
C VAL A 49 -17.51 -9.47 -11.83
N ALA A 50 -18.74 -9.10 -11.45
CA ALA A 50 -19.91 -9.93 -11.58
C ALA A 50 -19.89 -10.46 -13.02
N SER A 51 -19.72 -11.77 -13.12
CA SER A 51 -19.82 -12.54 -14.34
C SER A 51 -20.90 -11.92 -15.20
N ALA A 52 -20.51 -11.32 -16.33
CA ALA A 52 -21.47 -10.88 -17.33
C ALA A 52 -22.42 -12.08 -17.57
N PRO A 53 -23.75 -11.92 -17.43
CA PRO A 53 -24.65 -13.03 -17.68
C PRO A 53 -24.47 -13.46 -19.14
N ALA A 54 -24.11 -14.72 -19.34
CA ALA A 54 -23.98 -15.32 -20.65
C ALA A 54 -25.31 -15.13 -21.42
N PRO A 55 -25.31 -14.54 -22.63
CA PRO A 55 -26.53 -14.38 -23.41
C PRO A 55 -26.77 -15.66 -24.20
N ASP A 56 -27.08 -16.75 -23.53
CA ASP A 56 -27.56 -17.95 -24.21
C ASP A 56 -28.27 -18.88 -23.23
N GLN A 57 -29.54 -18.60 -22.92
CA GLN A 57 -30.54 -19.57 -22.43
C GLN A 57 -31.93 -18.90 -22.40
N MET A 58 -32.59 -18.71 -23.56
CA MET A 58 -34.04 -18.97 -23.71
C MET A 58 -34.47 -18.82 -25.17
N SER A 59 -35.27 -19.79 -25.63
CA SER A 59 -36.06 -19.79 -26.87
C SER A 59 -35.46 -20.49 -28.10
N GLY A 60 -35.07 -21.76 -27.89
CA GLY A 60 -35.47 -22.78 -28.84
C GLY A 60 -36.94 -23.16 -28.62
N GLY A 61 -37.73 -23.15 -29.70
CA GLY A 61 -38.96 -23.95 -29.80
C GLY A 61 -40.25 -23.33 -29.26
N ALA A 62 -40.92 -22.51 -30.09
CA ALA A 62 -42.38 -22.51 -30.14
C ALA A 62 -42.84 -22.32 -31.59
N ALA A 63 -43.61 -23.31 -32.04
CA ALA A 63 -44.36 -23.46 -33.28
C ALA A 63 -44.73 -22.16 -34.02
N ASN A 64 -44.58 -22.18 -35.35
CA ASN A 64 -45.54 -21.73 -36.37
C ASN A 64 -45.15 -22.34 -37.72
#